data_AF-A0AAP0QVT7-F1
#
_entry.id   AF-A0AAP0QVT7-F1
#
_cell.length_a   1.000
_cell.length_b   1.000
_cell.length_c   1.000
_cell.angle_alpha   90.00
_cell.angle_beta   90.00
_cell.angle_gamma   90.00
#
_symmetry.space_group_name_H-M   'P 1'
#
loop_
_entity.id
_entity.type
_entity.pdbx_description
1 polymer ?
#
loop_
_entity_poly.entity_id
_entity_poly.type
_entity_poly.pdbx_seq_one_letter_code
_entity_poly.pdbx_strand_id
1 'polypeptide(L)'
;MIRSTDVAPKFLSFVKALGLYQMPLKIFKVMGDNTDGLDRISSLPPFIVHHIMSYLSAKDVAKTSILSKRWSYFRASFPILDFDQSDYLGTEFWDGDLDILDLEIYAESYYEQTMKFVEFVNVTLHRFYELKLRMRKFRIFISPNQVKDLSDILDRWILEAVEHRVEDLNVDVLTKKDRLYSLPQTIFYAKSVTTLKLGGFKLEQPFDSMRLPFLKSLTLHYVHINEQILQKFMSECPLLEELSLFSCWGIKYICISKPLKLKTIRIVKTLGEDHLESIKIVAPNLQKISLGFEDRQIEPHVLELSGCLQLIDLEIVGKTFSDQEFHDLISNFPLLENLTLRYCCSLEKIMISSNRLKELCIDSCVNLKAIDLVTPNLLSFTYVSNPVPTFSITASCPWRVAFNYGAADVSWYINIKEFLSASNQIDELTILDSSMRTTFNLEDFQNIPPLPPCGVECLSLYTDALPSKYAALLDSIFWICFPKFLSITSGGENRNKFIKWLCMELMNEYVYCCNSLRMKCWRHYLRGFVISSSEMKEDNEPVDIDNLLDNLSTRPSETLRFRLEWSFPTYD
;
A
#
# COMPACT_ATOMS: atom_id res chain seq x y z
N MET A 1 32.86 34.15 19.50
CA MET A 1 33.65 33.73 18.31
C MET A 1 33.57 32.22 18.20
N ILE A 2 32.76 31.71 17.28
CA ILE A 2 32.74 30.28 16.92
C ILE A 2 33.60 30.14 15.66
N ARG A 3 34.60 29.25 15.68
CA ARG A 3 35.60 29.07 14.62
C ARG A 3 35.02 28.40 13.37
N SER A 4 35.59 28.75 12.22
CA SER A 4 35.07 28.58 10.85
C SER A 4 35.52 27.31 10.11
N THR A 5 35.36 26.11 10.68
CA THR A 5 35.72 24.84 9.99
C THR A 5 34.56 23.85 9.82
N ASP A 6 33.35 24.20 10.26
CA ASP A 6 32.28 23.23 10.47
C ASP A 6 31.11 23.26 9.47
N VAL A 7 31.07 24.22 8.53
CA VAL A 7 29.81 24.49 7.78
C VAL A 7 29.60 23.55 6.59
N ALA A 8 30.66 23.17 5.85
CA ALA A 8 30.55 22.24 4.73
C ALA A 8 30.24 20.78 5.16
N PRO A 9 30.85 20.23 6.23
CA PRO A 9 30.46 18.93 6.77
C PRO A 9 29.04 18.93 7.35
N LYS A 10 28.62 20.02 8.03
CA LYS A 10 27.27 20.12 8.62
C LYS A 10 26.16 20.18 7.57
N PHE A 11 26.39 20.80 6.42
CA PHE A 11 25.41 20.83 5.34
C PHE A 11 25.32 19.49 4.60
N LEU A 12 26.46 18.84 4.33
CA LEU A 12 26.46 17.48 3.77
C LEU A 12 25.90 16.44 4.74
N SER A 13 26.16 16.57 6.04
CA SER A 13 25.55 15.72 7.07
C SER A 13 24.06 16.01 7.21
N PHE A 14 23.61 17.25 7.03
CA PHE A 14 22.20 17.64 7.03
C PHE A 14 21.44 17.09 5.81
N VAL A 15 22.03 17.16 4.61
CA VAL A 15 21.48 16.56 3.38
C VAL A 15 21.42 15.03 3.51
N LYS A 16 22.44 14.40 4.11
CA LYS A 16 22.44 12.96 4.43
C LYS A 16 21.42 12.60 5.52
N ALA A 17 21.28 13.41 6.56
CA ALA A 17 20.33 13.20 7.66
C ALA A 17 18.86 13.40 7.25
N LEU A 18 18.60 14.17 6.19
CA LEU A 18 17.28 14.37 5.60
C LEU A 18 16.96 13.43 4.42
N GLY A 19 17.86 12.50 4.07
CA GLY A 19 17.61 11.49 3.03
C GLY A 19 17.51 12.02 1.59
N LEU A 20 17.98 13.24 1.31
CA LEU A 20 17.80 13.92 0.01
C LEU A 20 18.88 13.53 -1.03
N TYR A 21 18.96 12.26 -1.41
CA TYR A 21 19.97 11.76 -2.36
C TYR A 21 19.75 12.16 -3.83
N GLN A 22 18.61 12.79 -4.18
CA GLN A 22 18.19 13.05 -5.57
C GLN A 22 18.05 14.53 -5.94
N MET A 23 18.79 15.45 -5.31
CA MET A 23 18.80 16.85 -5.79
C MET A 23 19.53 16.99 -7.15
N PRO A 24 18.99 17.74 -8.13
CA PRO A 24 19.66 17.94 -9.41
C PRO A 24 21.03 18.63 -9.26
N LEU A 25 22.08 18.02 -9.83
CA LEU A 25 23.46 18.50 -9.82
C LEU A 25 23.66 19.94 -10.37
N LYS A 26 22.65 20.53 -11.03
CA LYS A 26 22.71 21.89 -11.58
C LYS A 26 22.77 22.99 -10.50
N ILE A 27 22.32 22.73 -9.26
CA ILE A 27 22.46 23.69 -8.14
C ILE A 27 23.94 23.84 -7.73
N PHE A 28 24.75 22.79 -7.92
CA PHE A 28 26.14 22.74 -7.48
C PHE A 28 27.09 23.58 -8.35
N LYS A 29 26.71 23.92 -9.59
CA LYS A 29 27.58 24.64 -10.54
C LYS A 29 27.67 26.16 -10.29
N VAL A 30 26.80 26.70 -9.42
CA VAL A 30 26.90 28.10 -8.95
C VAL A 30 27.95 28.23 -7.83
N MET A 31 28.41 27.11 -7.26
CA MET A 31 29.30 27.07 -6.11
C MET A 31 30.81 26.99 -6.46
N GLY A 32 31.24 27.76 -7.47
CA GLY A 32 32.67 27.93 -7.78
C GLY A 32 33.48 28.50 -6.59
N ASP A 33 34.74 28.10 -6.57
CA ASP A 33 35.77 28.22 -5.53
C ASP A 33 36.08 29.69 -5.17
N ASN A 34 35.83 30.10 -3.91
CA ASN A 34 36.44 31.31 -3.35
C ASN A 34 36.42 31.31 -1.81
N THR A 35 37.57 31.65 -1.26
CA THR A 35 38.06 31.41 0.10
C THR A 35 37.73 32.53 1.09
N ASP A 36 36.46 32.94 1.19
CA ASP A 36 36.01 33.83 2.25
C ASP A 36 34.93 33.15 3.08
N GLY A 37 34.99 33.31 4.41
CA GLY A 37 34.09 32.73 5.41
C GLY A 37 32.63 33.23 5.35
N LEU A 38 32.14 33.52 4.15
CA LEU A 38 30.76 33.88 3.85
C LEU A 38 29.89 32.63 4.00
N ASP A 39 28.90 32.71 4.88
CA ASP A 39 27.84 31.73 5.03
C ASP A 39 27.03 31.62 3.71
N ARG A 40 27.48 30.73 2.82
CA ARG A 40 26.91 30.54 1.48
C ARG A 40 25.45 30.09 1.55
N ILE A 41 25.08 29.36 2.60
CA ILE A 41 23.72 28.87 2.85
C ILE A 41 22.80 30.03 3.24
N SER A 42 23.29 30.98 4.05
CA SER A 42 22.58 32.23 4.30
C SER A 42 22.62 33.22 3.12
N SER A 43 23.54 33.06 2.16
CA SER A 43 23.59 33.91 0.96
C SER A 43 22.58 33.52 -0.13
N LEU A 44 21.90 32.38 0.02
CA LEU A 44 20.95 31.91 -1.00
C LEU A 44 19.78 32.90 -1.20
N PRO A 45 19.37 33.12 -2.47
CA PRO A 45 18.17 33.88 -2.78
C PRO A 45 16.92 33.22 -2.20
N PRO A 46 15.88 34.00 -1.80
CA PRO A 46 14.65 33.47 -1.20
C PRO A 46 14.00 32.36 -2.02
N PHE A 47 13.94 32.51 -3.34
CA PHE A 47 13.32 31.52 -4.24
C PHE A 47 14.06 30.17 -4.25
N ILE A 48 15.39 30.16 -4.08
CA ILE A 48 16.17 28.92 -3.98
C ILE A 48 15.91 28.24 -2.64
N VAL A 49 15.84 29.00 -1.55
CA VAL A 49 15.57 28.43 -0.22
C VAL A 49 14.17 27.85 -0.16
N HIS A 50 13.15 28.56 -0.66
CA HIS A 50 11.79 28.03 -0.77
C HIS A 50 11.71 26.80 -1.68
N HIS A 51 12.49 26.77 -2.76
CA HIS A 51 12.58 25.60 -3.62
C HIS A 51 13.20 24.39 -2.89
N ILE A 52 14.30 24.59 -2.14
CA ILE A 52 14.89 23.53 -1.30
C ILE A 52 13.87 23.04 -0.25
N MET A 53 13.24 23.96 0.47
CA MET A 53 12.24 23.64 1.49
C MET A 53 11.03 22.89 0.90
N SER A 54 10.68 23.13 -0.37
CA SER A 54 9.57 22.43 -1.03
C SER A 54 9.79 20.93 -1.21
N TYR A 55 11.02 20.45 -1.06
CA TYR A 55 11.38 19.03 -1.05
C TYR A 55 11.40 18.42 0.36
N LEU A 56 11.16 19.22 1.40
CA LEU A 56 11.20 18.80 2.80
C LEU A 56 9.79 18.67 3.37
N SER A 57 9.61 17.79 4.36
CA SER A 57 8.38 17.77 5.17
C SER A 57 8.26 19.07 5.97
N ALA A 58 7.06 19.47 6.37
CA ALA A 58 6.88 20.66 7.22
C ALA A 58 7.69 20.58 8.53
N LYS A 59 7.82 19.37 9.10
CA LYS A 59 8.65 19.08 10.28
C LYS A 59 10.14 19.30 10.00
N ASP A 60 10.63 18.95 8.82
CA ASP A 60 12.04 19.14 8.47
C ASP A 60 12.34 20.59 8.06
N VAL A 61 11.40 21.25 7.36
CA VAL A 61 11.46 22.71 7.16
C VAL A 61 11.51 23.42 8.50
N ALA A 62 10.78 22.94 9.52
CA ALA A 62 10.85 23.49 10.85
C ALA A 62 12.26 23.45 11.45
N LYS A 63 12.96 22.31 11.35
CA LYS A 63 14.33 22.13 11.86
C LYS A 63 15.34 23.05 11.17
N THR A 64 15.09 23.45 9.92
CA THR A 64 16.00 24.35 9.17
C THR A 64 16.16 25.73 9.82
N SER A 65 15.26 26.15 10.72
CA SER A 65 15.37 27.44 11.42
C SER A 65 16.61 27.56 12.30
N ILE A 66 17.23 26.43 12.66
CA ILE A 66 18.47 26.37 13.46
C ILE A 66 19.68 26.76 12.61
N LEU A 67 19.59 26.67 11.27
CA LEU A 67 20.71 26.92 10.36
C LEU A 67 21.13 28.40 10.38
N SER A 68 20.18 29.33 10.35
CA SER A 68 20.43 30.76 10.58
C SER A 68 19.13 31.55 10.80
N LYS A 69 19.28 32.80 11.30
CA LYS A 69 18.14 33.74 11.43
C LYS A 69 17.39 33.94 10.10
N ARG A 70 18.09 33.88 8.97
CA ARG A 70 17.51 34.04 7.63
C ARG A 70 16.68 32.82 7.23
N TRP A 71 17.13 31.61 7.56
CA TRP A 71 16.37 30.39 7.33
C TRP A 71 15.14 30.29 8.24
N SER A 72 15.22 30.81 9.47
CA SER A 72 14.04 31.02 10.31
C SER A 72 13.01 31.96 9.65
N TYR A 73 13.45 33.05 9.02
CA TYR A 73 12.57 33.94 8.25
C TYR A 73 11.98 33.28 7.00
N PHE A 74 12.76 32.48 6.28
CA PHE A 74 12.27 31.74 5.10
C PHE A 74 11.27 30.65 5.46
N ARG A 75 11.50 29.94 6.58
CA ARG A 75 10.51 29.04 7.16
C ARG A 75 9.20 29.78 7.45
N ALA A 76 9.28 30.98 8.04
CA ALA A 76 8.10 31.76 8.39
C ALA A 76 7.25 32.18 7.17
N SER A 77 7.87 32.23 5.98
CA SER A 77 7.23 32.55 4.69
C SER A 77 7.03 31.33 3.77
N PHE A 78 7.20 30.12 4.29
CA PHE A 78 7.17 28.91 3.49
C PHE A 78 5.73 28.57 3.04
N PRO A 79 5.44 28.47 1.73
CA PRO A 79 4.06 28.46 1.21
C PRO A 79 3.29 27.14 1.40
N ILE A 80 3.89 26.14 2.06
CA ILE A 80 3.24 24.86 2.36
C ILE A 80 2.97 24.82 3.87
N LEU A 81 1.70 24.93 4.22
CA LEU A 81 1.21 24.84 5.57
C LEU A 81 0.63 23.45 5.81
N ASP A 82 1.14 22.76 6.82
CA ASP A 82 0.69 21.42 7.23
C ASP A 82 0.49 21.42 8.73
N PHE A 83 -0.77 21.35 9.14
CA PHE A 83 -1.22 21.41 10.51
C PHE A 83 -1.84 20.06 10.87
N ASP A 84 -1.18 19.31 11.74
CA ASP A 84 -1.66 18.01 12.18
C ASP A 84 -1.84 18.01 13.70
N GLN A 85 -3.08 17.96 14.18
CA GLN A 85 -3.36 17.98 15.61
C GLN A 85 -2.82 16.72 16.32
N SER A 86 -2.58 15.61 15.61
CA SER A 86 -1.93 14.43 16.19
C SER A 86 -0.49 14.66 16.64
N ASP A 87 0.15 15.74 16.19
CA ASP A 87 1.46 16.15 16.72
C ASP A 87 1.36 16.77 18.12
N TYR A 88 0.17 17.21 18.53
CA TYR A 88 -0.10 17.79 19.83
C TYR A 88 -0.73 16.77 20.79
N LEU A 89 -1.56 15.87 20.26
CA LEU A 89 -2.26 14.82 20.99
C LEU A 89 -1.46 13.52 20.96
N GLY A 90 -1.13 12.96 22.12
CA GLY A 90 -0.41 11.66 22.21
C GLY A 90 -1.10 10.54 21.41
N THR A 91 -0.33 9.52 21.01
CA THR A 91 -0.82 8.40 20.17
C THR A 91 -2.00 7.64 20.76
N GLU A 92 -2.15 7.70 22.08
CA GLU A 92 -3.22 7.08 22.86
C GLU A 92 -4.62 7.60 22.50
N PHE A 93 -4.74 8.82 21.95
CA PHE A 93 -6.03 9.44 21.60
C PHE A 93 -6.61 9.02 20.24
N TRP A 94 -5.89 8.19 19.49
CA TRP A 94 -6.19 7.90 18.09
C TRP A 94 -6.51 6.44 17.81
N ASP A 95 -6.41 5.56 18.82
CA ASP A 95 -6.90 4.18 18.72
C ASP A 95 -8.42 4.19 18.93
N GLY A 96 -9.18 3.61 18.00
CA GLY A 96 -10.62 3.78 17.85
C GLY A 96 -11.50 3.23 18.98
N ASP A 97 -10.90 2.84 20.10
CA ASP A 97 -11.50 2.11 21.24
C ASP A 97 -11.64 2.97 22.51
N LEU A 98 -11.35 4.28 22.48
CA LEU A 98 -11.58 5.13 23.66
C LEU A 98 -13.09 5.26 23.96
N ASP A 99 -13.50 4.61 25.03
CA ASP A 99 -14.86 4.64 25.56
C ASP A 99 -15.18 6.03 26.13
N ILE A 100 -16.47 6.38 26.24
CA ILE A 100 -16.90 7.73 26.69
C ILE A 100 -16.34 8.09 28.08
N LEU A 101 -16.08 7.08 28.93
CA LEU A 101 -15.50 7.26 30.26
C LEU A 101 -14.02 7.66 30.25
N ASP A 102 -13.23 7.26 29.25
CA ASP A 102 -11.82 7.66 29.16
C ASP A 102 -11.69 9.13 28.74
N LEU A 103 -12.62 9.60 27.90
CA LEU A 103 -12.63 10.97 27.39
C LEU A 103 -12.95 12.03 28.45
N GLU A 104 -13.68 11.69 29.53
CA GLU A 104 -13.93 12.63 30.65
C GLU A 104 -12.68 12.86 31.51
N ILE A 105 -11.86 11.81 31.72
CA ILE A 105 -10.62 11.89 32.52
C ILE A 105 -9.56 12.75 31.81
N TYR A 106 -9.49 12.69 30.49
CA TYR A 106 -8.52 13.44 29.69
C TYR A 106 -9.07 14.73 29.06
N ALA A 107 -10.34 15.09 29.31
CA ALA A 107 -11.00 16.22 28.66
C ALA A 107 -10.24 17.54 28.81
N GLU A 108 -9.71 17.82 30.01
CA GLU A 108 -8.98 19.06 30.29
C GLU A 108 -7.63 19.11 29.56
N SER A 109 -6.87 18.02 29.58
CA SER A 109 -5.59 17.91 28.87
C SER A 109 -5.78 17.99 27.34
N TYR A 110 -6.80 17.31 26.85
CA TYR A 110 -7.20 17.34 25.44
C TYR A 110 -7.57 18.76 25.01
N TYR A 111 -8.38 19.46 25.81
CA TYR A 111 -8.76 20.85 25.56
C TYR A 111 -7.52 21.76 25.54
N GLU A 112 -6.62 21.64 26.51
CA GLU A 112 -5.41 22.45 26.59
C GLU A 112 -4.49 22.23 25.37
N GLN A 113 -4.25 20.99 24.99
CA GLN A 113 -3.43 20.65 23.81
C GLN A 113 -4.07 21.13 22.51
N THR A 114 -5.40 21.00 22.41
CA THR A 114 -6.17 21.50 21.27
C THR A 114 -6.10 23.03 21.17
N MET A 115 -6.19 23.74 22.29
CA MET A 115 -6.07 25.21 22.29
C MET A 115 -4.66 25.69 21.94
N LYS A 116 -3.61 24.96 22.36
CA LYS A 116 -2.23 25.23 21.92
C LYS A 116 -2.09 25.06 20.40
N PHE A 117 -2.69 24.02 19.85
CA PHE A 117 -2.74 23.82 18.40
C PHE A 117 -3.49 24.96 17.69
N VAL A 118 -4.68 25.33 18.18
CA VAL A 118 -5.47 26.44 17.65
C VAL A 118 -4.68 27.75 17.66
N GLU A 119 -4.01 28.07 18.78
CA GLU A 119 -3.17 29.26 18.90
C GLU A 119 -2.04 29.24 17.87
N PHE A 120 -1.36 28.11 17.71
CA PHE A 120 -0.30 27.94 16.73
C PHE A 120 -0.77 28.16 15.29
N VAL A 121 -1.93 27.60 14.91
CA VAL A 121 -2.53 27.79 13.59
C VAL A 121 -2.90 29.27 13.39
N ASN A 122 -3.57 29.89 14.36
CA ASN A 122 -3.98 31.29 14.30
C ASN A 122 -2.79 32.24 14.15
N VAL A 123 -1.74 32.07 14.95
CA VAL A 123 -0.52 32.89 14.85
C VAL A 123 0.14 32.73 13.48
N THR A 124 0.13 31.52 12.93
CA THR A 124 0.72 31.24 11.61
C THR A 124 -0.10 31.90 10.50
N LEU A 125 -1.42 31.76 10.51
CA LEU A 125 -2.29 32.34 9.50
C LEU A 125 -2.32 33.87 9.56
N HIS A 126 -2.38 34.45 10.77
CA HIS A 126 -2.27 35.90 10.97
C HIS A 126 -0.98 36.45 10.36
N ARG A 127 0.15 35.75 10.55
CA ARG A 127 1.42 36.14 9.93
C ARG A 127 1.35 36.10 8.40
N PHE A 128 0.67 35.11 7.83
CA PHE A 128 0.48 35.02 6.37
C PHE A 128 -0.34 36.19 5.84
N TYR A 129 -1.39 36.54 6.55
CA TYR A 129 -2.23 37.69 6.25
C TYR A 129 -1.44 39.01 6.33
N GLU A 130 -0.79 39.30 7.46
CA GLU A 130 -0.03 40.54 7.67
C GLU A 130 1.08 40.74 6.64
N LEU A 131 1.82 39.66 6.34
CA LEU A 131 2.94 39.70 5.40
C LEU A 131 2.52 39.51 3.93
N LYS A 132 1.21 39.35 3.65
CA LYS A 132 0.65 39.10 2.31
C LYS A 132 1.34 37.94 1.59
N LEU A 133 1.59 36.87 2.34
CA LEU A 133 2.26 35.69 1.82
C LEU A 133 1.28 34.82 1.03
N ARG A 134 1.78 34.18 -0.03
CA ARG A 134 0.99 33.24 -0.82
C ARG A 134 0.98 31.86 -0.17
N MET A 135 -0.21 31.28 0.00
CA MET A 135 -0.35 29.87 0.35
C MET A 135 -0.42 29.04 -0.93
N ARG A 136 0.42 28.01 -1.04
CA ARG A 136 0.36 27.03 -2.13
C ARG A 136 -0.41 25.79 -1.68
N LYS A 137 -0.09 25.29 -0.50
CA LYS A 137 -0.75 24.13 0.11
C LYS A 137 -1.18 24.47 1.53
N PHE A 138 -2.39 24.08 1.88
CA PHE A 138 -2.93 24.15 3.22
C PHE A 138 -3.50 22.77 3.57
N ARG A 139 -2.84 22.07 4.49
CA ARG A 139 -3.36 20.84 5.09
C ARG A 139 -3.72 21.13 6.54
N ILE A 140 -4.91 20.71 6.96
CA ILE A 140 -5.30 20.67 8.35
C ILE A 140 -5.97 19.33 8.69
N PHE A 141 -5.50 18.68 9.74
CA PHE A 141 -6.12 17.52 10.36
C PHE A 141 -6.48 17.87 11.80
N ILE A 142 -7.75 17.74 12.16
CA ILE A 142 -8.28 18.09 13.47
C ILE A 142 -9.38 17.12 13.90
N SER A 143 -9.43 16.80 15.18
CA SER A 143 -10.57 16.19 15.85
C SER A 143 -11.23 17.27 16.69
N PRO A 144 -12.47 17.69 16.37
CA PRO A 144 -13.16 18.74 17.11
C PRO A 144 -13.92 18.20 18.33
N ASN A 145 -13.71 16.93 18.69
CA ASN A 145 -14.43 16.29 19.79
C ASN A 145 -14.27 17.13 21.07
N GLN A 146 -15.36 17.37 21.80
CA GLN A 146 -15.38 18.06 23.11
C GLN A 146 -15.14 19.58 23.14
N VAL A 147 -14.70 20.25 22.07
CA VAL A 147 -14.47 21.71 22.11
C VAL A 147 -15.60 22.47 21.40
N LYS A 148 -16.44 23.14 22.19
CA LYS A 148 -17.44 24.09 21.68
C LYS A 148 -16.69 25.21 20.92
N ASP A 149 -17.21 25.61 19.77
CA ASP A 149 -16.69 26.68 18.88
C ASP A 149 -15.54 26.32 17.92
N LEU A 150 -14.98 25.10 17.96
CA LEU A 150 -13.98 24.67 16.96
C LEU A 150 -14.50 24.72 15.52
N SER A 151 -15.80 24.52 15.34
CA SER A 151 -16.46 24.64 14.04
C SER A 151 -16.25 26.04 13.44
N ASP A 152 -16.53 27.10 14.20
CA ASP A 152 -16.39 28.48 13.72
C ASP A 152 -14.92 28.87 13.45
N ILE A 153 -14.00 28.28 14.21
CA ILE A 153 -12.56 28.44 14.00
C ILE A 153 -12.14 27.74 12.69
N LEU A 154 -12.63 26.54 12.44
CA LEU A 154 -12.37 25.79 11.22
C LEU A 154 -12.94 26.49 9.98
N ASP A 155 -14.18 27.00 10.04
CA ASP A 155 -14.79 27.84 9.01
C ASP A 155 -13.86 29.00 8.61
N ARG A 156 -13.30 29.67 9.61
CA ARG A 156 -12.40 30.81 9.43
C ARG A 156 -11.09 30.40 8.78
N TRP A 157 -10.46 29.33 9.24
CA TRP A 157 -9.22 28.83 8.65
C TRP A 157 -9.39 28.41 7.19
N ILE A 158 -10.50 27.74 6.87
CA ILE A 158 -10.87 27.39 5.51
C ILE A 158 -11.05 28.64 4.65
N LEU A 159 -11.81 29.62 5.15
CA LEU A 159 -12.04 30.89 4.45
C LEU A 159 -10.71 31.60 4.17
N GLU A 160 -9.84 31.73 5.18
CA GLU A 160 -8.54 32.36 5.03
C GLU A 160 -7.68 31.64 3.98
N ALA A 161 -7.65 30.31 3.98
CA ALA A 161 -6.91 29.55 2.97
C ALA A 161 -7.43 29.81 1.55
N VAL A 162 -8.75 29.87 1.36
CA VAL A 162 -9.39 30.16 0.07
C VAL A 162 -9.09 31.59 -0.39
N GLU A 163 -9.18 32.58 0.51
CA GLU A 163 -8.89 33.99 0.20
C GLU A 163 -7.42 34.21 -0.21
N HIS A 164 -6.50 33.43 0.36
CA HIS A 164 -5.07 33.44 -0.01
C HIS A 164 -4.74 32.63 -1.26
N ARG A 165 -5.76 32.21 -2.02
CA ARG A 165 -5.64 31.54 -3.31
C ARG A 165 -4.84 30.23 -3.25
N VAL A 166 -5.10 29.42 -2.24
CA VAL A 166 -4.52 28.08 -2.10
C VAL A 166 -4.75 27.22 -3.34
N GLU A 167 -3.76 26.41 -3.72
CA GLU A 167 -3.81 25.51 -4.88
C GLU A 167 -4.11 24.06 -4.46
N ASP A 168 -3.59 23.63 -3.31
CA ASP A 168 -3.80 22.30 -2.72
C ASP A 168 -4.42 22.47 -1.32
N LEU A 169 -5.72 22.19 -1.22
CA LEU A 169 -6.50 22.31 0.01
C LEU A 169 -6.83 20.91 0.53
N ASN A 170 -6.31 20.56 1.69
CA ASN A 170 -6.61 19.32 2.39
C ASN A 170 -7.17 19.62 3.78
N VAL A 171 -8.43 19.28 4.00
CA VAL A 171 -9.09 19.47 5.29
C VAL A 171 -9.63 18.13 5.73
N ASP A 172 -9.25 17.68 6.91
CA ASP A 172 -9.61 16.37 7.43
C ASP A 172 -10.05 16.51 8.88
N VAL A 173 -11.28 16.09 9.16
CA VAL A 173 -11.94 16.28 10.45
C VAL A 173 -12.31 14.92 11.02
N LEU A 174 -11.67 14.51 12.11
CA LEU A 174 -12.00 13.24 12.75
C LEU A 174 -13.26 13.40 13.62
N THR A 175 -14.42 13.04 13.09
CA THR A 175 -15.72 13.05 13.79
C THR A 175 -16.41 11.69 13.76
N LYS A 176 -17.31 11.43 14.73
CA LYS A 176 -18.23 10.28 14.67
C LYS A 176 -19.34 10.52 13.61
N LYS A 177 -19.93 9.44 13.07
CA LYS A 177 -20.92 9.52 11.96
C LYS A 177 -22.13 10.41 12.28
N ASP A 178 -22.56 10.43 13.54
CA ASP A 178 -23.71 11.20 14.04
C ASP A 178 -23.42 12.70 14.24
N ARG A 179 -22.15 13.10 14.15
CA ARG A 179 -21.68 14.47 14.44
C ARG A 179 -20.84 15.06 13.31
N LEU A 180 -21.13 14.66 12.07
CA LEU A 180 -20.45 15.22 10.91
C LEU A 180 -20.56 16.75 10.88
N TYR A 181 -19.42 17.39 10.61
CA TYR A 181 -19.36 18.83 10.44
C TYR A 181 -19.79 19.20 9.00
N SER A 182 -20.66 20.21 8.88
CA SER A 182 -21.15 20.68 7.58
C SER A 182 -20.07 21.53 6.90
N LEU A 183 -19.70 21.15 5.68
CA LEU A 183 -18.63 21.82 4.94
C LEU A 183 -19.02 23.28 4.60
N PRO A 184 -18.16 24.28 4.88
CA PRO A 184 -18.39 25.65 4.48
C PRO A 184 -18.51 25.80 2.96
N GLN A 185 -19.55 26.53 2.53
CA GLN A 185 -19.88 26.70 1.11
C GLN A 185 -18.80 27.44 0.31
N THR A 186 -17.96 28.22 0.98
CA THR A 186 -16.88 29.03 0.39
C THR A 186 -15.89 28.20 -0.43
N ILE A 187 -15.68 26.93 -0.04
CA ILE A 187 -14.78 26.00 -0.74
C ILE A 187 -15.23 25.78 -2.19
N PHE A 188 -16.54 25.68 -2.43
CA PHE A 188 -17.10 25.40 -3.76
C PHE A 188 -16.89 26.53 -4.79
N TYR A 189 -16.37 27.68 -4.37
CA TYR A 189 -16.11 28.85 -5.21
C TYR A 189 -14.62 29.21 -5.29
N ALA A 190 -13.74 28.35 -4.79
CA ALA A 190 -12.30 28.60 -4.74
C ALA A 190 -11.69 28.55 -6.16
N LYS A 191 -11.31 29.73 -6.69
CA LYS A 191 -10.85 29.90 -8.08
C LYS A 191 -9.40 29.49 -8.33
N SER A 192 -8.65 29.09 -7.31
CA SER A 192 -7.24 28.70 -7.42
C SER A 192 -7.01 27.22 -7.14
N VAL A 193 -7.99 26.54 -6.54
CA VAL A 193 -7.84 25.17 -6.07
C VAL A 193 -7.73 24.21 -7.25
N THR A 194 -6.65 23.45 -7.25
CA THR A 194 -6.33 22.40 -8.22
C THR A 194 -6.44 21.01 -7.61
N THR A 195 -6.20 20.89 -6.31
CA THR A 195 -6.34 19.66 -5.53
C THR A 195 -7.21 19.96 -4.32
N LEU A 196 -8.30 19.21 -4.17
CA LEU A 196 -9.20 19.30 -3.02
C LEU A 196 -9.31 17.94 -2.35
N LYS A 197 -8.93 17.86 -1.07
CA LYS A 197 -9.05 16.66 -0.24
C LYS A 197 -9.88 17.00 0.99
N LEU A 198 -10.95 16.25 1.21
CA LEU A 198 -11.91 16.52 2.28
C LEU A 198 -12.25 15.23 3.00
N GLY A 199 -12.23 15.24 4.33
CA GLY A 199 -12.84 14.16 5.09
C GLY A 199 -13.44 14.52 6.43
N GLY A 200 -14.41 13.71 6.85
CA GLY A 200 -15.22 14.00 8.03
C GLY A 200 -16.33 15.01 7.83
N PHE A 201 -16.76 15.24 6.57
CA PHE A 201 -17.74 16.26 6.25
C PHE A 201 -19.10 15.70 5.87
N LYS A 202 -20.13 16.49 6.16
CA LYS A 202 -21.41 16.46 5.45
C LYS A 202 -21.38 17.50 4.34
N LEU A 203 -21.46 17.06 3.10
CA LEU A 203 -21.59 17.94 1.95
C LEU A 203 -23.06 18.30 1.77
N GLU A 204 -23.37 19.56 2.03
CA GLU A 204 -24.69 20.13 1.76
C GLU A 204 -24.73 20.73 0.35
N GLN A 205 -25.90 20.72 -0.27
CA GLN A 205 -26.03 21.23 -1.63
C GLN A 205 -25.64 22.71 -1.69
N PRO A 206 -24.78 23.11 -2.63
CA PRO A 206 -24.46 24.52 -2.77
C PRO A 206 -25.68 25.29 -3.26
N PHE A 207 -25.91 26.45 -2.64
CA PHE A 207 -27.03 27.35 -2.92
C PHE A 207 -27.07 27.78 -4.40
N ASP A 208 -25.89 27.93 -5.03
CA ASP A 208 -25.72 28.27 -6.45
C ASP A 208 -24.94 27.18 -7.22
N SER A 209 -24.57 27.48 -8.47
CA SER A 209 -23.62 26.70 -9.26
C SER A 209 -22.22 26.75 -8.65
N MET A 210 -21.65 25.57 -8.38
CA MET A 210 -20.26 25.39 -7.96
C MET A 210 -19.32 25.88 -9.06
N ARG A 211 -18.19 26.49 -8.66
CA ARG A 211 -17.20 27.05 -9.59
C ARG A 211 -15.79 26.72 -9.10
N LEU A 212 -15.33 25.54 -9.50
CA LEU A 212 -13.97 25.05 -9.28
C LEU A 212 -13.25 24.87 -10.63
N PRO A 213 -12.94 25.99 -11.35
CA PRO A 213 -12.55 25.94 -12.75
C PRO A 213 -11.21 25.24 -13.02
N PHE A 214 -10.33 25.16 -12.00
CA PHE A 214 -9.01 24.56 -12.12
C PHE A 214 -8.84 23.26 -11.36
N LEU A 215 -9.91 22.72 -10.78
CA LEU A 215 -9.85 21.48 -10.02
C LEU A 215 -9.47 20.32 -10.95
N LYS A 216 -8.37 19.64 -10.60
CA LYS A 216 -7.82 18.47 -11.29
C LYS A 216 -7.93 17.21 -10.46
N SER A 217 -7.85 17.31 -9.14
CA SER A 217 -7.92 16.16 -8.23
C SER A 217 -8.93 16.42 -7.13
N LEU A 218 -9.91 15.53 -7.00
CA LEU A 218 -10.87 15.50 -5.90
C LEU A 218 -10.72 14.21 -5.11
N THR A 219 -10.47 14.32 -3.81
CA THR A 219 -10.47 13.18 -2.88
C THR A 219 -11.44 13.45 -1.75
N LEU A 220 -12.42 12.57 -1.57
CA LEU A 220 -13.34 12.59 -0.45
C LEU A 220 -13.10 11.34 0.38
N HIS A 221 -12.88 11.48 1.69
CA HIS A 221 -12.72 10.34 2.59
C HIS A 221 -13.62 10.48 3.80
N TYR A 222 -14.42 9.46 4.11
CA TYR A 222 -15.37 9.51 5.23
C TYR A 222 -16.31 10.72 5.15
N VAL A 223 -16.94 10.90 3.99
CA VAL A 223 -17.82 12.03 3.66
C VAL A 223 -19.24 11.57 3.37
N HIS A 224 -20.24 12.24 3.95
CA HIS A 224 -21.63 12.14 3.53
C HIS A 224 -21.87 13.05 2.30
N ILE A 225 -22.20 12.46 1.17
CA ILE A 225 -22.43 13.12 -0.12
C ILE A 225 -23.65 12.49 -0.79
N ASN A 226 -24.38 13.25 -1.62
CA ASN A 226 -25.51 12.72 -2.41
C ASN A 226 -25.19 12.75 -3.92
N GLU A 227 -26.05 12.12 -4.72
CA GLU A 227 -25.87 12.02 -6.18
C GLU A 227 -25.77 13.39 -6.85
N GLN A 228 -26.57 14.37 -6.39
CA GLN A 228 -26.66 15.69 -7.01
C GLN A 228 -25.36 16.48 -6.87
N ILE A 229 -24.71 16.41 -5.71
CA ILE A 229 -23.42 17.07 -5.47
C ILE A 229 -22.32 16.39 -6.30
N LEU A 230 -22.33 15.05 -6.39
CA LEU A 230 -21.40 14.32 -7.25
C LEU A 230 -21.57 14.73 -8.72
N GLN A 231 -22.81 14.86 -9.21
CA GLN A 231 -23.07 15.35 -10.58
C GLN A 231 -22.55 16.77 -10.78
N LYS A 232 -22.71 17.69 -9.81
CA LYS A 232 -22.17 19.05 -9.90
C LYS A 232 -20.66 19.04 -10.07
N PHE A 233 -19.93 18.20 -9.34
CA PHE A 233 -18.48 18.04 -9.56
C PHE A 233 -18.16 17.57 -10.98
N MET A 234 -18.93 16.62 -11.53
CA MET A 234 -18.70 16.11 -12.90
C MET A 234 -19.03 17.15 -13.99
N SER A 235 -20.03 18.01 -13.78
CA SER A 235 -20.44 19.01 -14.78
C SER A 235 -19.74 20.36 -14.65
N GLU A 236 -19.37 20.78 -13.44
CA GLU A 236 -18.85 22.12 -13.15
C GLU A 236 -17.32 22.16 -12.90
N CYS A 237 -16.64 21.00 -12.92
CA CYS A 237 -15.18 20.89 -12.85
C CYS A 237 -14.58 20.31 -14.16
N PRO A 238 -14.46 21.11 -15.24
CA PRO A 238 -14.08 20.61 -16.56
C PRO A 238 -12.63 20.12 -16.69
N LEU A 239 -11.78 20.44 -15.72
CA LEU A 239 -10.37 20.05 -15.68
C LEU A 239 -10.09 18.84 -14.78
N LEU A 240 -11.12 18.19 -14.24
CA LEU A 240 -10.97 17.07 -13.32
C LEU A 240 -10.30 15.88 -14.01
N GLU A 241 -9.14 15.47 -13.50
CA GLU A 241 -8.32 14.35 -13.96
C GLU A 241 -8.39 13.14 -13.00
N GLU A 242 -8.62 13.38 -11.71
CA GLU A 242 -8.65 12.35 -10.68
C GLU A 242 -9.85 12.53 -9.75
N LEU A 243 -10.62 11.45 -9.55
CA LEU A 243 -11.71 11.36 -8.59
C LEU A 243 -11.45 10.19 -7.65
N SER A 244 -11.47 10.43 -6.34
CA SER A 244 -11.34 9.38 -5.34
C SER A 244 -12.40 9.53 -4.24
N LEU A 245 -13.17 8.47 -4.01
CA LEU A 245 -14.19 8.37 -2.97
C LEU A 245 -13.80 7.22 -2.04
N PHE A 246 -13.50 7.54 -0.78
CA PHE A 246 -13.09 6.59 0.25
C PHE A 246 -14.08 6.60 1.40
N SER A 247 -14.67 5.47 1.77
CA SER A 247 -15.57 5.38 2.92
C SER A 247 -16.72 6.42 2.89
N CYS A 248 -17.21 6.80 1.71
CA CYS A 248 -18.30 7.76 1.53
C CYS A 248 -19.67 7.10 1.69
N TRP A 249 -20.70 7.89 2.06
CA TRP A 249 -22.08 7.41 2.20
C TRP A 249 -23.11 8.47 1.80
N GLY A 250 -24.38 8.07 1.70
CA GLY A 250 -25.48 8.93 1.23
C GLY A 250 -25.68 8.93 -0.30
N ILE A 251 -24.92 8.10 -1.04
CA ILE A 251 -25.04 7.89 -2.48
C ILE A 251 -25.49 6.45 -2.76
N LYS A 252 -26.59 6.30 -3.50
CA LYS A 252 -27.06 5.01 -4.02
C LYS A 252 -26.66 4.78 -5.47
N TYR A 253 -26.54 5.87 -6.25
CA TYR A 253 -26.28 5.79 -7.68
C TYR A 253 -25.08 6.66 -8.10
N ILE A 254 -23.99 6.01 -8.53
CA ILE A 254 -22.83 6.70 -9.09
C ILE A 254 -22.95 6.72 -10.60
N CYS A 255 -23.28 7.88 -11.18
CA CYS A 255 -23.31 8.08 -12.63
C CYS A 255 -22.22 9.07 -13.03
N ILE A 256 -21.16 8.62 -13.68
CA ILE A 256 -20.08 9.48 -14.16
C ILE A 256 -20.20 9.57 -15.67
N SER A 257 -20.73 10.70 -16.14
CA SER A 257 -20.86 11.00 -17.57
C SER A 257 -20.32 12.39 -17.85
N LYS A 258 -19.69 12.57 -19.02
CA LYS A 258 -19.15 13.86 -19.54
C LYS A 258 -17.72 14.31 -19.13
N PRO A 259 -16.97 13.71 -18.18
CA PRO A 259 -15.68 14.30 -17.82
C PRO A 259 -14.60 13.90 -18.84
N LEU A 260 -14.36 14.77 -19.82
CA LEU A 260 -13.42 14.51 -20.92
C LEU A 260 -11.95 14.39 -20.47
N LYS A 261 -11.59 14.86 -19.28
CA LYS A 261 -10.20 14.83 -18.80
C LYS A 261 -9.94 13.82 -17.69
N LEU A 262 -10.96 13.12 -17.23
CA LEU A 262 -10.84 12.17 -16.12
C LEU A 262 -10.02 10.96 -16.56
N LYS A 263 -8.92 10.72 -15.85
CA LYS A 263 -7.95 9.65 -16.09
C LYS A 263 -7.98 8.58 -15.01
N THR A 264 -8.33 8.96 -13.78
CA THR A 264 -8.31 8.05 -12.63
C THR A 264 -9.60 8.15 -11.84
N ILE A 265 -10.22 6.99 -11.56
CA ILE A 265 -11.32 6.85 -10.61
C ILE A 265 -10.94 5.83 -9.55
N ARG A 266 -11.13 6.18 -8.28
CA ARG A 266 -11.02 5.27 -7.15
C ARG A 266 -12.27 5.35 -6.31
N ILE A 267 -12.96 4.24 -6.10
CA ILE A 267 -14.14 4.14 -5.25
C ILE A 267 -13.90 2.96 -4.33
N VAL A 268 -13.57 3.23 -3.07
CA VAL A 268 -13.10 2.20 -2.14
C VAL A 268 -13.82 2.38 -0.83
N LYS A 269 -14.52 1.33 -0.37
CA LYS A 269 -15.36 1.32 0.84
C LYS A 269 -16.51 2.32 0.72
N THR A 270 -17.75 1.85 0.68
CA THR A 270 -18.93 2.70 0.91
C THR A 270 -19.54 2.28 2.23
N LEU A 271 -19.69 3.23 3.16
CA LEU A 271 -20.20 2.96 4.50
C LEU A 271 -21.72 3.19 4.54
N GLY A 272 -22.44 2.53 5.45
CA GLY A 272 -23.81 2.92 5.83
C GLY A 272 -24.94 1.97 5.40
N GLU A 273 -26.15 2.29 5.87
CA GLU A 273 -27.40 1.54 5.62
C GLU A 273 -27.97 1.75 4.21
N ASP A 274 -27.60 2.87 3.56
CA ASP A 274 -27.93 3.14 2.17
C ASP A 274 -26.92 2.40 1.27
N HIS A 275 -27.26 1.16 0.92
CA HIS A 275 -26.47 0.33 0.02
C HIS A 275 -26.23 1.03 -1.32
N LEU A 276 -25.00 0.99 -1.84
CA LEU A 276 -24.68 1.46 -3.17
C LEU A 276 -25.34 0.51 -4.18
N GLU A 277 -26.31 0.98 -4.96
CA GLU A 277 -27.10 0.12 -5.85
C GLU A 277 -26.51 0.02 -7.27
N SER A 278 -25.98 1.11 -7.81
CA SER A 278 -25.36 1.07 -9.15
C SER A 278 -24.18 2.02 -9.34
N ILE A 279 -23.25 1.57 -10.18
CA ILE A 279 -22.13 2.35 -10.70
C ILE A 279 -22.18 2.31 -12.23
N LYS A 280 -22.29 3.48 -12.85
CA LYS A 280 -22.25 3.68 -14.30
C LYS A 280 -21.17 4.70 -14.63
N ILE A 281 -20.15 4.28 -15.36
CA ILE A 281 -19.01 5.13 -15.73
C ILE A 281 -18.89 5.16 -17.25
N VAL A 282 -18.93 6.38 -17.79
CA VAL A 282 -18.75 6.69 -19.22
C VAL A 282 -17.67 7.77 -19.35
N ALA A 283 -16.41 7.32 -19.47
CA ALA A 283 -15.25 8.20 -19.53
C ALA A 283 -14.21 7.68 -20.54
N PRO A 284 -14.09 8.30 -21.74
CA PRO A 284 -13.28 7.78 -22.84
C PRO A 284 -11.76 7.89 -22.64
N ASN A 285 -11.32 8.84 -21.83
CA ASN A 285 -9.90 9.07 -21.53
C ASN A 285 -9.47 8.47 -20.18
N LEU A 286 -10.32 7.62 -19.61
CA LEU A 286 -10.06 6.97 -18.33
C LEU A 286 -9.00 5.88 -18.50
N GLN A 287 -7.96 5.96 -17.69
CA GLN A 287 -6.78 5.09 -17.75
C GLN A 287 -6.68 4.14 -16.56
N LYS A 288 -7.21 4.55 -15.39
CA LYS A 288 -7.14 3.78 -14.16
C LYS A 288 -8.49 3.75 -13.44
N ILE A 289 -8.93 2.54 -13.06
CA ILE A 289 -10.11 2.31 -12.23
C ILE A 289 -9.71 1.42 -11.06
N SER A 290 -10.04 1.83 -9.85
CA SER A 290 -9.97 0.97 -8.66
C SER A 290 -11.33 1.01 -7.96
N LEU A 291 -11.98 -0.15 -7.87
CA LEU A 291 -13.28 -0.32 -7.22
C LEU A 291 -13.13 -1.32 -6.08
N GLY A 292 -13.50 -0.94 -4.86
CA GLY A 292 -13.40 -1.82 -3.71
C GLY A 292 -14.61 -1.81 -2.78
N PHE A 293 -15.15 -3.00 -2.53
CA PHE A 293 -16.36 -3.28 -1.76
C PHE A 293 -15.98 -4.22 -0.61
N GLU A 294 -16.18 -3.80 0.64
CA GLU A 294 -15.77 -4.58 1.83
C GLU A 294 -16.81 -5.60 2.29
N ASP A 295 -18.09 -5.31 2.09
CA ASP A 295 -19.19 -6.17 2.53
C ASP A 295 -19.97 -6.69 1.31
N ARG A 296 -20.10 -8.03 1.23
CA ARG A 296 -20.85 -8.71 0.16
C ARG A 296 -22.32 -8.30 0.10
N GLN A 297 -22.87 -7.74 1.18
CA GLN A 297 -24.25 -7.21 1.20
C GLN A 297 -24.35 -5.77 0.68
N ILE A 298 -23.24 -5.08 0.44
CA ILE A 298 -23.20 -3.62 0.16
C ILE A 298 -22.52 -3.32 -1.18
N GLU A 299 -22.31 -4.33 -2.03
CA GLU A 299 -21.81 -4.11 -3.39
C GLU A 299 -22.92 -3.67 -4.36
N PRO A 300 -22.58 -2.94 -5.44
CA PRO A 300 -23.56 -2.54 -6.44
C PRO A 300 -24.10 -3.73 -7.23
N HIS A 301 -25.43 -3.82 -7.34
CA HIS A 301 -26.08 -4.79 -8.22
C HIS A 301 -25.74 -4.55 -9.69
N VAL A 302 -25.56 -3.30 -10.09
CA VAL A 302 -25.25 -2.92 -11.47
C VAL A 302 -23.89 -2.23 -11.54
N LEU A 303 -22.97 -2.83 -12.30
CA LEU A 303 -21.67 -2.25 -12.64
C LEU A 303 -21.55 -2.12 -14.16
N GLU A 304 -21.69 -0.91 -14.67
CA GLU A 304 -21.57 -0.60 -16.11
C GLU A 304 -20.37 0.31 -16.35
N LEU A 305 -19.31 -0.25 -16.93
CA LEU A 305 -18.11 0.49 -17.35
C LEU A 305 -18.08 0.55 -18.88
N SER A 306 -18.74 1.56 -19.45
CA SER A 306 -18.88 1.67 -20.91
C SER A 306 -18.03 2.81 -21.48
N GLY A 307 -17.52 2.61 -22.70
CA GLY A 307 -16.70 3.62 -23.39
C GLY A 307 -15.32 3.88 -22.79
N CYS A 308 -14.86 3.11 -21.79
CA CYS A 308 -13.55 3.26 -21.14
C CYS A 308 -12.43 2.58 -21.95
N LEU A 309 -12.32 2.91 -23.24
CA LEU A 309 -11.44 2.20 -24.19
C LEU A 309 -9.93 2.44 -23.96
N GLN A 310 -9.57 3.48 -23.20
CA GLN A 310 -8.19 3.81 -22.84
C GLN A 310 -7.76 3.23 -21.48
N LEU A 311 -8.56 2.33 -20.90
CA LEU A 311 -8.27 1.74 -19.61
C LEU A 311 -7.01 0.87 -19.69
N ILE A 312 -6.02 1.20 -18.85
CA ILE A 312 -4.73 0.51 -18.75
C ILE A 312 -4.68 -0.31 -17.46
N ASP A 313 -5.31 0.17 -16.39
CA ASP A 313 -5.23 -0.38 -15.04
C ASP A 313 -6.62 -0.56 -14.45
N LEU A 314 -6.97 -1.80 -14.09
CA LEU A 314 -8.24 -2.17 -13.47
C LEU A 314 -7.99 -2.96 -12.19
N GLU A 315 -8.42 -2.41 -11.07
CA GLU A 315 -8.47 -3.09 -9.78
C GLU A 315 -9.94 -3.24 -9.33
N ILE A 316 -10.35 -4.47 -9.03
CA ILE A 316 -11.66 -4.78 -8.48
C ILE A 316 -11.50 -5.61 -7.21
N VAL A 317 -12.08 -5.13 -6.12
CA VAL A 317 -12.01 -5.74 -4.79
C VAL A 317 -13.41 -6.02 -4.29
N GLY A 318 -13.70 -7.29 -3.98
CA GLY A 318 -14.92 -7.71 -3.28
C GLY A 318 -16.21 -7.68 -4.09
N LYS A 319 -16.15 -7.57 -5.43
CA LYS A 319 -17.34 -7.64 -6.31
C LYS A 319 -17.70 -9.09 -6.65
N THR A 320 -18.99 -9.41 -6.64
CA THR A 320 -19.53 -10.66 -7.19
C THR A 320 -19.83 -10.52 -8.69
N PHE A 321 -19.33 -11.48 -9.46
CA PHE A 321 -19.59 -11.65 -10.88
C PHE A 321 -20.06 -13.08 -11.15
N SER A 322 -20.93 -13.26 -12.15
CA SER A 322 -20.90 -14.50 -12.92
C SER A 322 -19.68 -14.52 -13.86
N ASP A 323 -19.21 -15.71 -14.21
CA ASP A 323 -18.06 -15.86 -15.12
C ASP A 323 -18.29 -15.12 -16.47
N GLN A 324 -19.54 -15.11 -16.96
CA GLN A 324 -19.91 -14.41 -18.20
C GLN A 324 -19.86 -12.89 -18.06
N GLU A 325 -20.42 -12.34 -16.98
CA GLU A 325 -20.39 -10.88 -16.73
C GLU A 325 -18.96 -10.37 -16.62
N PHE A 326 -18.08 -11.14 -15.96
CA PHE A 326 -16.68 -10.80 -15.87
C PHE A 326 -15.97 -10.85 -17.24
N HIS A 327 -16.23 -11.90 -18.03
CA HIS A 327 -15.68 -12.01 -19.38
C HIS A 327 -16.12 -10.86 -20.29
N ASP A 328 -17.40 -10.51 -20.26
CA ASP A 328 -17.97 -9.39 -21.02
C ASP A 328 -17.37 -8.05 -20.57
N LEU A 329 -17.18 -7.86 -19.27
CA LEU A 329 -16.55 -6.67 -18.69
C LEU A 329 -15.12 -6.49 -19.23
N ILE A 330 -14.27 -7.50 -19.12
CA ILE A 330 -12.86 -7.42 -19.53
C ILE A 330 -12.73 -7.24 -21.05
N SER A 331 -13.63 -7.84 -21.83
CA SER A 331 -13.66 -7.72 -23.29
C SER A 331 -13.87 -6.27 -23.77
N ASN A 332 -14.41 -5.39 -22.92
CA ASN A 332 -14.57 -3.96 -23.23
C ASN A 332 -13.27 -3.15 -23.14
N PHE A 333 -12.17 -3.72 -22.66
CA PHE A 333 -10.92 -3.00 -22.37
C PHE A 333 -9.73 -3.51 -23.22
N PRO A 334 -9.64 -3.13 -24.51
CA PRO A 334 -8.62 -3.66 -25.42
C PRO A 334 -7.18 -3.23 -25.11
N LEU A 335 -7.01 -2.16 -24.31
CA LEU A 335 -5.70 -1.60 -23.95
C LEU A 335 -5.25 -1.97 -22.52
N LEU A 336 -5.99 -2.86 -21.84
CA LEU A 336 -5.71 -3.23 -20.46
C LEU A 336 -4.33 -3.90 -20.35
N GLU A 337 -3.48 -3.34 -19.50
CA GLU A 337 -2.13 -3.85 -19.22
C GLU A 337 -2.04 -4.46 -17.80
N ASN A 338 -2.79 -3.93 -16.83
CA ASN A 338 -2.76 -4.38 -15.44
C ASN A 338 -4.17 -4.75 -14.97
N LEU A 339 -4.34 -5.97 -14.46
CA LEU A 339 -5.59 -6.44 -13.88
C LEU A 339 -5.36 -7.00 -12.48
N THR A 340 -6.05 -6.43 -11.49
CA THR A 340 -6.04 -6.92 -10.11
C THR A 340 -7.45 -7.28 -9.67
N LEU A 341 -7.63 -8.52 -9.21
CA LEU A 341 -8.87 -9.03 -8.64
C LEU A 341 -8.59 -9.46 -7.20
N ARG A 342 -9.29 -8.86 -6.23
CA ARG A 342 -9.23 -9.29 -4.84
C ARG A 342 -10.61 -9.65 -4.32
N TYR A 343 -10.72 -10.71 -3.51
CA TYR A 343 -11.97 -11.11 -2.86
C TYR A 343 -13.18 -11.29 -3.80
N CYS A 344 -12.97 -11.54 -5.09
CA CYS A 344 -14.04 -11.77 -6.08
C CYS A 344 -14.53 -13.22 -5.98
N CYS A 345 -15.19 -13.53 -4.88
CA CYS A 345 -15.39 -14.91 -4.42
C CYS A 345 -16.45 -15.69 -5.20
N SER A 346 -17.22 -15.10 -6.11
CA SER A 346 -18.24 -15.81 -6.90
C SER A 346 -17.70 -16.37 -8.22
N LEU A 347 -16.54 -15.90 -8.67
CA LEU A 347 -15.92 -16.38 -9.90
C LEU A 347 -15.51 -17.85 -9.73
N GLU A 348 -15.96 -18.69 -10.67
CA GLU A 348 -15.56 -20.09 -10.74
C GLU A 348 -14.50 -20.30 -11.83
N LYS A 349 -14.57 -19.54 -12.92
CA LYS A 349 -13.64 -19.65 -14.04
C LYS A 349 -13.19 -18.28 -14.53
N ILE A 350 -11.88 -18.14 -14.76
CA ILE A 350 -11.29 -16.96 -15.38
C ILE A 350 -10.71 -17.36 -16.72
N MET A 351 -11.27 -16.82 -17.81
CA MET A 351 -10.76 -17.00 -19.17
C MET A 351 -10.36 -15.64 -19.74
N ILE A 352 -9.07 -15.40 -19.93
CA ILE A 352 -8.54 -14.13 -20.43
C ILE A 352 -7.70 -14.39 -21.68
N SER A 353 -8.05 -13.69 -22.76
CA SER A 353 -7.28 -13.65 -23.99
C SER A 353 -6.86 -12.21 -24.27
N SER A 354 -5.57 -11.90 -24.14
CA SER A 354 -5.05 -10.55 -24.33
C SER A 354 -3.58 -10.54 -24.73
N ASN A 355 -3.27 -9.83 -25.80
CA ASN A 355 -1.89 -9.58 -26.22
C ASN A 355 -1.26 -8.35 -25.53
N ARG A 356 -1.98 -7.68 -24.62
CA ARG A 356 -1.53 -6.43 -23.97
C ARG A 356 -1.33 -6.56 -22.48
N LEU A 357 -1.97 -7.55 -21.85
CA LEU A 357 -1.88 -7.76 -20.42
C LEU A 357 -0.44 -8.08 -20.02
N LYS A 358 0.11 -7.30 -19.10
CA LYS A 358 1.47 -7.39 -18.55
C LYS A 358 1.45 -7.87 -17.11
N GLU A 359 0.48 -7.44 -16.32
CA GLU A 359 0.38 -7.79 -14.90
C GLU A 359 -1.00 -8.35 -14.59
N LEU A 360 -1.03 -9.53 -13.99
CA LEU A 360 -2.27 -10.15 -13.49
C LEU A 360 -2.07 -10.53 -12.02
N CYS A 361 -2.94 -10.00 -11.17
CA CYS A 361 -2.97 -10.30 -9.74
C CYS A 361 -4.35 -10.84 -9.35
N ILE A 362 -4.39 -12.04 -8.78
CA ILE A 362 -5.61 -12.69 -8.28
C ILE A 362 -5.37 -13.02 -6.81
N ASP A 363 -6.18 -12.45 -5.92
CA ASP A 363 -6.02 -12.56 -4.48
C ASP A 363 -7.37 -12.91 -3.82
N SER A 364 -7.37 -13.92 -2.95
CA SER A 364 -8.49 -14.30 -2.09
C SER A 364 -9.80 -14.56 -2.85
N CYS A 365 -9.71 -15.02 -4.10
CA CYS A 365 -10.85 -15.48 -4.91
C CYS A 365 -11.08 -16.98 -4.67
N VAL A 366 -11.84 -17.30 -3.63
CA VAL A 366 -11.88 -18.65 -3.03
C VAL A 366 -12.71 -19.72 -3.78
N ASN A 367 -13.61 -19.34 -4.69
CA ASN A 367 -14.41 -20.34 -5.44
C ASN A 367 -13.86 -20.64 -6.84
N LEU A 368 -12.67 -20.13 -7.17
CA LEU A 368 -12.04 -20.39 -8.47
C LEU A 368 -11.69 -21.86 -8.63
N LYS A 369 -12.17 -22.46 -9.71
CA LYS A 369 -11.95 -23.85 -10.12
C LYS A 369 -11.04 -23.95 -11.35
N ALA A 370 -11.04 -22.95 -12.23
CA ALA A 370 -10.22 -22.94 -13.44
C ALA A 370 -9.73 -21.54 -13.80
N ILE A 371 -8.50 -21.45 -14.31
CA ILE A 371 -7.92 -20.24 -14.88
C ILE A 371 -7.21 -20.59 -16.19
N ASP A 372 -7.66 -19.99 -17.29
CA ASP A 372 -7.11 -20.19 -18.63
C ASP A 372 -6.64 -18.84 -19.23
N LEU A 373 -5.32 -18.72 -19.45
CA LEU A 373 -4.68 -17.47 -19.84
C LEU A 373 -3.98 -17.56 -21.21
N VAL A 374 -4.60 -16.94 -22.21
CA VAL A 374 -4.01 -16.70 -23.54
C VAL A 374 -3.42 -15.29 -23.58
N THR A 375 -2.31 -15.11 -22.86
CA THR A 375 -1.68 -13.80 -22.63
C THR A 375 -0.16 -13.86 -22.82
N PRO A 376 0.36 -13.93 -24.07
CA PRO A 376 1.77 -14.22 -24.34
C PRO A 376 2.75 -13.13 -23.87
N ASN A 377 2.26 -11.90 -23.65
CA ASN A 377 3.07 -10.75 -23.21
C ASN A 377 2.99 -10.47 -21.70
N LEU A 378 2.46 -11.43 -20.92
CA LEU A 378 2.42 -11.32 -19.47
C LEU A 378 3.85 -11.27 -18.91
N LEU A 379 4.12 -10.29 -18.06
CA LEU A 379 5.41 -10.05 -17.44
C LEU A 379 5.44 -10.44 -15.96
N SER A 380 4.28 -10.44 -15.30
CA SER A 380 4.15 -10.83 -13.89
C SER A 380 2.79 -11.47 -13.65
N PHE A 381 2.80 -12.59 -12.94
CA PHE A 381 1.60 -13.26 -12.45
C PHE A 381 1.65 -13.43 -10.94
N THR A 382 0.63 -12.94 -10.25
CA THR A 382 0.47 -13.08 -8.81
C THR A 382 -0.81 -13.84 -8.50
N TYR A 383 -0.70 -14.90 -7.70
CA TYR A 383 -1.84 -15.70 -7.26
C TYR A 383 -1.77 -15.95 -5.75
N VAL A 384 -2.74 -15.46 -5.00
CA VAL A 384 -2.81 -15.58 -3.53
C VAL A 384 -4.18 -16.10 -3.15
N SER A 385 -4.43 -17.41 -3.19
CA SER A 385 -5.75 -17.95 -2.82
C SER A 385 -5.69 -19.46 -2.55
N ASN A 386 -6.75 -20.01 -1.98
CA ASN A 386 -6.96 -21.44 -1.75
C ASN A 386 -8.49 -21.71 -1.77
N PRO A 387 -9.02 -22.76 -2.43
CA PRO A 387 -8.42 -23.83 -3.24
C PRO A 387 -7.61 -23.40 -4.46
N VAL A 388 -6.70 -24.29 -4.88
CA VAL A 388 -5.89 -24.16 -6.11
C VAL A 388 -6.72 -24.59 -7.32
N PRO A 389 -6.85 -23.75 -8.35
CA PRO A 389 -7.64 -24.06 -9.54
C PRO A 389 -6.83 -24.90 -10.53
N THR A 390 -7.54 -25.55 -11.43
CA THR A 390 -6.94 -26.00 -12.70
C THR A 390 -6.40 -24.79 -13.46
N PHE A 391 -5.24 -24.92 -14.08
CA PHE A 391 -4.52 -23.76 -14.59
C PHE A 391 -3.86 -24.03 -15.93
N SER A 392 -4.04 -23.11 -16.88
CA SER A 392 -3.33 -23.11 -18.15
C SER A 392 -2.86 -21.69 -18.50
N ILE A 393 -1.63 -21.59 -19.01
CA ILE A 393 -1.04 -20.32 -19.44
C ILE A 393 -0.20 -20.52 -20.70
N THR A 394 -0.16 -19.49 -21.54
CA THR A 394 0.67 -19.45 -22.76
C THR A 394 1.97 -18.66 -22.60
N ALA A 395 2.04 -17.74 -21.64
CA ALA A 395 3.25 -16.95 -21.35
C ALA A 395 4.23 -17.66 -20.42
N SER A 396 5.51 -17.41 -20.66
CA SER A 396 6.59 -17.73 -19.73
C SER A 396 6.97 -16.45 -19.00
N CYS A 397 6.56 -16.33 -17.74
CA CYS A 397 6.77 -15.14 -16.91
C CYS A 397 7.01 -15.53 -15.44
N PRO A 398 7.65 -14.66 -14.65
CA PRO A 398 7.85 -14.88 -13.22
C PRO A 398 6.53 -14.91 -12.45
N TRP A 399 6.37 -15.93 -11.61
CA TRP A 399 5.20 -16.12 -10.75
C TRP A 399 5.50 -15.78 -9.29
N ARG A 400 4.57 -15.07 -8.65
CA ARG A 400 4.52 -14.88 -7.20
C ARG A 400 3.26 -15.52 -6.66
N VAL A 401 3.41 -16.64 -5.98
CA VAL A 401 2.27 -17.45 -5.56
C VAL A 401 2.26 -17.57 -4.05
N ALA A 402 1.11 -17.42 -3.42
CA ALA A 402 0.94 -17.65 -2.00
C ALA A 402 -0.28 -18.53 -1.71
N PHE A 403 -0.10 -19.52 -0.85
CA PHE A 403 -1.16 -20.44 -0.44
C PHE A 403 -1.33 -20.41 1.08
N ASN A 404 -2.58 -20.27 1.54
CA ASN A 404 -2.92 -20.45 2.95
C ASN A 404 -3.13 -21.94 3.23
N TYR A 405 -2.38 -22.50 4.16
CA TYR A 405 -2.39 -23.91 4.50
C TYR A 405 -3.66 -24.23 5.32
N GLY A 406 -4.59 -24.97 4.71
CA GLY A 406 -5.83 -25.45 5.33
C GLY A 406 -5.74 -26.92 5.75
N ALA A 407 -6.88 -27.62 5.81
CA ALA A 407 -6.92 -29.08 5.94
C ALA A 407 -6.37 -29.74 4.65
N ALA A 408 -5.04 -29.78 4.52
CA ALA A 408 -4.34 -30.33 3.37
C ALA A 408 -4.47 -31.86 3.35
N ASP A 409 -5.29 -32.37 2.44
CA ASP A 409 -5.35 -33.78 2.08
C ASP A 409 -4.37 -34.09 0.94
N VAL A 410 -4.25 -35.36 0.57
CA VAL A 410 -3.41 -35.81 -0.55
C VAL A 410 -3.73 -35.04 -1.84
N SER A 411 -5.01 -34.77 -2.10
CA SER A 411 -5.50 -34.05 -3.28
C SER A 411 -4.95 -32.61 -3.35
N TRP A 412 -4.91 -31.90 -2.22
CA TRP A 412 -4.39 -30.54 -2.15
C TRP A 412 -2.93 -30.45 -2.60
N TYR A 413 -2.08 -31.40 -2.17
CA TYR A 413 -0.66 -31.44 -2.56
C TYR A 413 -0.48 -31.70 -4.06
N ILE A 414 -1.28 -32.61 -4.62
CA ILE A 414 -1.25 -32.91 -6.05
C ILE A 414 -1.65 -31.66 -6.84
N ASN A 415 -2.74 -30.99 -6.45
CA ASN A 415 -3.25 -29.82 -7.16
C ASN A 415 -2.24 -28.66 -7.17
N ILE A 416 -1.54 -28.40 -6.06
CA ILE A 416 -0.47 -27.39 -6.04
C ILE A 416 0.66 -27.78 -6.96
N LYS A 417 1.08 -29.06 -6.95
CA LYS A 417 2.18 -29.52 -7.78
C LYS A 417 1.84 -29.41 -9.27
N GLU A 418 0.63 -29.80 -9.65
CA GLU A 418 0.12 -29.62 -11.01
C GLU A 418 0.05 -28.13 -11.39
N PHE A 419 -0.47 -27.27 -10.51
CA PHE A 419 -0.54 -25.83 -10.73
C PHE A 419 0.85 -25.20 -10.95
N LEU A 420 1.81 -25.51 -10.08
CA LEU A 420 3.17 -24.99 -10.18
C LEU A 420 3.89 -25.56 -11.41
N SER A 421 3.57 -26.78 -11.85
CA SER A 421 4.17 -27.39 -13.04
C SER A 421 3.82 -26.66 -14.35
N ALA A 422 2.78 -25.81 -14.33
CA ALA A 422 2.42 -24.98 -15.48
C ALA A 422 3.41 -23.81 -15.72
N SER A 423 4.36 -23.55 -14.81
CA SER A 423 5.42 -22.56 -14.98
C SER A 423 6.80 -23.11 -14.64
N ASN A 424 7.80 -22.64 -15.38
CA ASN A 424 9.22 -22.88 -15.09
C ASN A 424 9.91 -21.69 -14.40
N GLN A 425 9.17 -20.60 -14.13
CA GLN A 425 9.69 -19.36 -13.54
C GLN A 425 8.86 -19.00 -12.30
N ILE A 426 9.04 -19.74 -11.21
CA ILE A 426 8.42 -19.39 -9.92
C ILE A 426 9.43 -18.57 -9.12
N ASP A 427 9.25 -17.26 -9.11
CA ASP A 427 10.15 -16.32 -8.42
C ASP A 427 9.94 -16.39 -6.90
N GLU A 428 8.68 -16.41 -6.47
CA GLU A 428 8.31 -16.44 -5.06
C GLU A 428 7.17 -17.40 -4.82
N LEU A 429 7.36 -18.33 -3.89
CA LEU A 429 6.31 -19.19 -3.34
C LEU A 429 6.19 -18.88 -1.85
N THR A 430 5.02 -18.48 -1.38
CA THR A 430 4.74 -18.27 0.04
C THR A 430 3.77 -19.33 0.53
N ILE A 431 4.11 -20.00 1.63
CA ILE A 431 3.22 -20.96 2.29
C ILE A 431 2.93 -20.42 3.68
N LEU A 432 1.65 -20.11 3.93
CA LEU A 432 1.17 -19.62 5.21
C LEU A 432 0.58 -20.78 6.01
N ASP A 433 1.36 -21.38 6.91
CA ASP A 433 0.88 -22.46 7.76
C ASP A 433 0.16 -21.93 9.00
N SER A 434 -1.18 -21.90 8.94
CA SER A 434 -2.06 -21.58 10.07
C SER A 434 -2.61 -22.82 10.78
N SER A 435 -2.27 -24.03 10.32
CA SER A 435 -2.93 -25.27 10.76
C SER A 435 -2.06 -26.08 11.72
N MET A 436 -2.49 -26.22 12.98
CA MET A 436 -1.87 -27.14 13.94
C MET A 436 -2.07 -28.63 13.60
N ARG A 437 -2.48 -28.97 12.37
CA ARG A 437 -3.01 -30.28 11.97
C ARG A 437 -2.19 -31.00 10.90
N THR A 438 -0.99 -30.52 10.54
CA THR A 438 -0.19 -31.14 9.49
C THR A 438 0.10 -32.61 9.77
N THR A 439 -0.39 -33.49 8.88
CA THR A 439 -0.01 -34.90 8.80
C THR A 439 0.38 -35.15 7.35
N PHE A 440 1.66 -35.39 7.11
CA PHE A 440 2.19 -35.74 5.80
C PHE A 440 2.90 -37.08 5.92
N ASN A 441 2.50 -38.04 5.10
CA ASN A 441 3.19 -39.31 4.96
C ASN A 441 3.49 -39.55 3.49
N LEU A 442 4.77 -39.70 3.16
CA LEU A 442 5.22 -39.94 1.79
C LEU A 442 4.65 -41.25 1.21
N GLU A 443 4.31 -42.22 2.06
CA GLU A 443 3.75 -43.51 1.63
C GLU A 443 2.35 -43.36 1.00
N ASP A 444 1.59 -42.35 1.40
CA ASP A 444 0.25 -42.07 0.85
C ASP A 444 0.32 -41.73 -0.65
N PHE A 445 1.50 -41.36 -1.16
CA PHE A 445 1.74 -40.93 -2.54
C PHE A 445 2.39 -42.01 -3.43
N GLN A 446 2.62 -43.24 -2.94
CA GLN A 446 3.34 -44.28 -3.70
C GLN A 446 2.67 -44.74 -5.01
N ASN A 447 1.36 -44.51 -5.13
CA ASN A 447 0.57 -44.87 -6.32
C ASN A 447 0.43 -43.73 -7.33
N ILE A 448 1.01 -42.56 -7.05
CA ILE A 448 0.94 -41.38 -7.91
C ILE A 448 2.19 -41.35 -8.81
N PRO A 449 2.05 -41.02 -10.11
CA PRO A 449 3.21 -40.85 -10.98
C PRO A 449 4.17 -39.80 -10.39
N PRO A 450 5.50 -40.01 -10.44
CA PRO A 450 6.45 -39.03 -9.93
C PRO A 450 6.42 -37.78 -10.81
N LEU A 451 5.66 -36.77 -10.39
CA LEU A 451 5.81 -35.42 -10.92
C LEU A 451 7.16 -34.88 -10.45
N PRO A 452 8.03 -34.38 -11.34
CA PRO A 452 9.27 -33.74 -10.90
C PRO A 452 8.92 -32.51 -10.04
N PRO A 453 9.60 -32.28 -8.91
CA PRO A 453 9.32 -31.11 -8.09
C PRO A 453 9.71 -29.83 -8.84
N CYS A 454 8.91 -28.78 -8.64
CA CYS A 454 9.08 -27.54 -9.38
C CYS A 454 10.26 -26.73 -8.82
N GLY A 455 11.08 -26.16 -9.70
CA GLY A 455 12.13 -25.22 -9.31
C GLY A 455 11.51 -23.91 -8.84
N VAL A 456 11.94 -23.41 -7.68
CA VAL A 456 11.47 -22.15 -7.10
C VAL A 456 12.68 -21.29 -6.75
N GLU A 457 12.68 -20.01 -7.10
CA GLU A 457 13.80 -19.12 -6.75
C GLU A 457 13.79 -18.82 -5.25
N CYS A 458 12.67 -18.36 -4.70
CA CYS A 458 12.53 -18.08 -3.26
C CYS A 458 11.25 -18.71 -2.69
N LEU A 459 11.39 -19.53 -1.65
CA LEU A 459 10.30 -20.03 -0.82
C LEU A 459 10.26 -19.24 0.49
N SER A 460 9.14 -18.59 0.79
CA SER A 460 8.87 -17.91 2.06
C SER A 460 7.93 -18.76 2.90
N LEU A 461 8.40 -19.22 4.06
CA LEU A 461 7.61 -20.03 4.99
C LEU A 461 7.21 -19.21 6.21
N TYR A 462 5.90 -19.06 6.40
CA TYR A 462 5.32 -18.60 7.65
C TYR A 462 4.76 -19.81 8.40
N THR A 463 5.25 -20.10 9.60
CA THR A 463 4.77 -21.23 10.39
C THR A 463 4.70 -20.93 11.88
N ASP A 464 3.58 -21.34 12.47
CA ASP A 464 3.34 -21.45 13.91
C ASP A 464 3.28 -22.92 14.38
N ALA A 465 3.85 -23.84 13.60
CA ALA A 465 3.82 -25.27 13.89
C ALA A 465 4.51 -25.63 15.23
N LEU A 466 4.02 -26.71 15.86
CA LEU A 466 4.68 -27.29 17.02
C LEU A 466 5.94 -28.09 16.60
N PRO A 467 6.97 -28.21 17.47
CA PRO A 467 8.18 -28.95 17.14
C PRO A 467 7.98 -30.39 16.65
N SER A 468 6.91 -31.06 17.11
CA SER A 468 6.55 -32.42 16.67
C SER A 468 6.09 -32.49 15.20
N LYS A 469 5.87 -31.35 14.55
CA LYS A 469 5.33 -31.24 13.19
C LYS A 469 6.31 -30.68 12.17
N TYR A 470 7.49 -30.22 12.61
CA TYR A 470 8.48 -29.59 11.74
C TYR A 470 8.94 -30.49 10.59
N ALA A 471 9.23 -31.76 10.88
CA ALA A 471 9.63 -32.72 9.86
C ALA A 471 8.55 -32.92 8.79
N ALA A 472 7.30 -33.14 9.22
CA ALA A 472 6.17 -33.34 8.31
C ALA A 472 5.91 -32.10 7.43
N LEU A 473 6.04 -30.89 7.99
CA LEU A 473 5.91 -29.64 7.24
C LEU A 473 7.00 -29.50 6.18
N LEU A 474 8.26 -29.73 6.54
CA LEU A 474 9.38 -29.60 5.60
C LEU A 474 9.34 -30.67 4.51
N ASP A 475 9.03 -31.92 4.90
CA ASP A 475 8.85 -33.04 3.98
C ASP A 475 7.73 -32.76 2.98
N SER A 476 6.62 -32.18 3.42
CA SER A 476 5.48 -31.88 2.55
C SER A 476 5.78 -30.74 1.57
N ILE A 477 6.45 -29.69 2.01
CA ILE A 477 6.81 -28.54 1.18
C ILE A 477 7.86 -28.92 0.13
N PHE A 478 8.91 -29.64 0.52
CA PHE A 478 9.96 -30.07 -0.40
C PHE A 478 9.52 -31.22 -1.33
N TRP A 479 8.39 -31.87 -1.04
CA TRP A 479 7.75 -32.77 -2.00
C TRP A 479 7.08 -32.01 -3.17
N ILE A 480 6.61 -30.79 -2.91
CA ILE A 480 6.00 -29.89 -3.91
C ILE A 480 7.09 -29.24 -4.77
N CYS A 481 8.11 -28.66 -4.15
CA CYS A 481 9.10 -27.81 -4.83
C CYS A 481 10.53 -27.95 -4.29
N PHE A 482 11.51 -27.56 -5.10
CA PHE A 482 12.90 -27.42 -4.69
C PHE A 482 13.33 -25.95 -4.78
N PRO A 483 13.32 -25.21 -3.66
CA PRO A 483 13.67 -23.81 -3.66
C PRO A 483 15.17 -23.58 -3.60
N LYS A 484 15.67 -22.59 -4.34
CA LYS A 484 17.06 -22.14 -4.25
C LYS A 484 17.31 -21.34 -2.98
N PHE A 485 16.35 -20.52 -2.57
CA PHE A 485 16.36 -19.80 -1.29
C PHE A 485 15.14 -20.17 -0.45
N LEU A 486 15.35 -20.52 0.81
CA LEU A 486 14.32 -20.68 1.83
C LEU A 486 14.41 -19.51 2.82
N SER A 487 13.34 -18.74 2.93
CA SER A 487 13.17 -17.61 3.85
C SER A 487 12.15 -17.97 4.92
N ILE A 488 12.45 -17.69 6.19
CA ILE A 488 11.57 -17.99 7.33
C ILE A 488 11.16 -16.67 7.98
N THR A 489 9.86 -16.38 7.98
CA THR A 489 9.32 -15.05 8.31
C THR A 489 8.43 -15.01 9.56
N SER A 490 8.33 -16.08 10.36
CA SER A 490 7.42 -16.10 11.51
C SER A 490 7.83 -15.19 12.68
N GLY A 491 6.85 -14.73 13.46
CA GLY A 491 7.07 -13.92 14.66
C GLY A 491 7.21 -14.78 15.93
N GLY A 492 8.10 -14.39 16.84
CA GLY A 492 8.16 -14.93 18.21
C GLY A 492 9.07 -16.14 18.44
N GLU A 493 8.90 -16.81 19.60
CA GLU A 493 9.78 -17.92 20.04
C GLU A 493 9.76 -19.15 19.14
N ASN A 494 8.62 -19.44 18.50
CA ASN A 494 8.46 -20.62 17.66
C ASN A 494 9.32 -20.53 16.40
N ARG A 495 9.52 -19.32 15.85
CA ARG A 495 10.46 -19.09 14.74
C ARG A 495 11.85 -19.58 15.10
N ASN A 496 12.36 -19.15 16.26
CA ASN A 496 13.71 -19.49 16.68
C ASN A 496 13.85 -20.99 16.95
N LYS A 497 12.83 -21.64 17.53
CA LYS A 497 12.81 -23.10 17.72
C LYS A 497 12.82 -23.84 16.38
N PHE A 498 12.06 -23.38 15.39
CA PHE A 498 12.04 -23.95 14.04
C PHE A 498 13.39 -23.77 13.32
N ILE A 499 13.98 -22.58 13.35
CA ILE A 499 15.30 -22.32 12.77
C ILE A 499 16.37 -23.23 13.38
N LYS A 500 16.40 -23.35 14.71
CA LYS A 500 17.35 -24.24 15.41
C LYS A 500 17.20 -25.69 14.95
N TRP A 501 15.96 -26.18 14.91
CA TRP A 501 15.67 -27.52 14.43
C TRP A 501 16.06 -27.70 12.96
N LEU A 502 15.75 -26.73 12.09
CA LEU A 502 16.07 -26.78 10.67
C LEU A 502 17.58 -26.86 10.44
N CYS A 503 18.38 -26.05 11.14
CA CYS A 503 19.85 -26.14 11.04
C CYS A 503 20.35 -27.54 11.43
N MET A 504 19.85 -28.10 12.54
CA MET A 504 20.22 -29.46 12.97
C MET A 504 19.83 -30.51 11.92
N GLU A 505 18.65 -30.38 11.33
CA GLU A 505 18.14 -31.30 10.33
C GLU A 505 18.95 -31.23 9.01
N LEU A 506 19.33 -30.03 8.57
CA LEU A 506 20.13 -29.83 7.36
C LEU A 506 21.60 -30.27 7.53
N MET A 507 22.13 -30.26 8.76
CA MET A 507 23.50 -30.74 9.06
C MET A 507 23.60 -32.26 9.18
N ASN A 508 22.48 -32.99 9.21
CA ASN A 508 22.49 -34.43 9.43
C ASN A 508 22.82 -35.21 8.15
N GLU A 509 24.10 -35.58 7.98
CA GLU A 509 24.62 -36.27 6.77
C GLU A 509 24.21 -37.76 6.64
N TYR A 510 23.65 -38.37 7.69
CA TYR A 510 23.32 -39.81 7.69
C TYR A 510 21.89 -40.07 7.20
N VAL A 511 21.72 -40.37 5.91
CA VAL A 511 20.38 -40.57 5.31
C VAL A 511 20.07 -42.06 5.08
N TYR A 512 19.61 -42.76 6.12
CA TYR A 512 18.71 -43.91 5.97
C TYR A 512 17.25 -43.41 6.07
N CYS A 513 16.83 -42.43 5.25
CA CYS A 513 15.50 -41.78 5.42
C CYS A 513 14.33 -42.55 4.79
N CYS A 514 14.54 -43.35 3.73
CA CYS A 514 13.43 -44.05 3.08
C CYS A 514 13.87 -45.38 2.45
N ASN A 515 13.09 -46.43 2.70
CA ASN A 515 13.28 -47.78 2.13
C ASN A 515 12.60 -47.94 0.75
N SER A 516 11.99 -46.88 0.20
CA SER A 516 11.28 -46.93 -1.06
C SER A 516 12.23 -46.80 -2.24
N LEU A 517 12.24 -47.82 -3.12
CA LEU A 517 13.00 -47.82 -4.37
C LEU A 517 12.39 -46.91 -5.45
N ARG A 518 11.14 -46.43 -5.28
CA ARG A 518 10.41 -45.64 -6.28
C ARG A 518 10.44 -44.13 -6.04
N MET A 519 10.40 -43.67 -4.79
CA MET A 519 10.43 -42.23 -4.45
C MET A 519 11.45 -41.97 -3.34
N LYS A 520 12.50 -41.22 -3.66
CA LYS A 520 13.49 -40.76 -2.69
C LYS A 520 13.03 -39.47 -1.99
N CYS A 521 13.25 -39.38 -0.68
CA CYS A 521 12.99 -38.15 0.10
C CYS A 521 13.92 -37.00 -0.33
N TRP A 522 13.55 -35.73 -0.07
CA TRP A 522 14.33 -34.54 -0.46
C TRP A 522 15.79 -34.55 0.05
N ARG A 523 16.06 -35.22 1.17
CA ARG A 523 17.41 -35.37 1.76
C ARG A 523 18.39 -36.10 0.84
N HIS A 524 17.90 -36.90 -0.11
CA HIS A 524 18.76 -37.54 -1.13
C HIS A 524 19.22 -36.59 -2.23
N TYR A 525 18.53 -35.47 -2.40
CA TYR A 525 18.81 -34.49 -3.44
C TYR A 525 19.53 -33.25 -2.90
N LEU A 526 19.44 -32.97 -1.59
CA LEU A 526 20.16 -31.87 -0.97
C LEU A 526 21.65 -32.20 -0.82
N ARG A 527 22.53 -31.35 -1.36
CA ARG A 527 23.99 -31.45 -1.23
C ARG A 527 24.60 -30.56 -0.16
N GLY A 528 23.97 -29.43 0.12
CA GLY A 528 24.50 -28.45 1.05
C GLY A 528 23.59 -27.24 1.18
N PHE A 529 23.94 -26.36 2.12
CA PHE A 529 23.23 -25.11 2.34
C PHE A 529 24.17 -24.00 2.85
N VAL A 530 23.80 -22.74 2.62
CA VAL A 530 24.50 -21.55 3.13
C VAL A 530 23.49 -20.60 3.75
N ILE A 531 23.80 -20.02 4.91
CA ILE A 531 22.92 -19.07 5.61
C ILE A 531 23.38 -17.63 5.34
N SER A 532 22.43 -16.74 5.06
CA SER A 532 22.61 -15.30 4.88
C SER A 532 21.51 -14.49 5.60
N SER A 533 21.81 -13.26 6.02
CA SER A 533 20.85 -12.33 6.65
C SER A 533 20.55 -11.16 5.72
N SER A 534 19.28 -10.71 5.66
CA SER A 534 18.83 -9.67 4.73
C SER A 534 19.43 -8.27 5.00
N GLU A 535 20.05 -8.04 6.15
CA GLU A 535 20.70 -6.76 6.49
C GLU A 535 22.19 -6.67 6.06
N MET A 536 22.76 -7.76 5.54
CA MET A 536 24.13 -7.79 5.03
C MET A 536 24.11 -7.51 3.51
N LYS A 537 24.79 -6.44 3.08
CA LYS A 537 24.97 -6.09 1.65
C LYS A 537 25.56 -7.27 0.87
N GLU A 538 25.33 -7.25 -0.46
CA GLU A 538 25.66 -8.25 -1.49
C GLU A 538 27.12 -8.80 -1.56
N ASP A 539 27.98 -8.58 -0.56
CA ASP A 539 29.29 -9.20 -0.46
C ASP A 539 29.42 -10.11 0.77
N ASN A 540 29.49 -11.40 0.45
CA ASN A 540 29.72 -12.61 1.25
C ASN A 540 30.50 -12.47 2.58
N GLU A 541 29.91 -13.01 3.66
CA GLU A 541 30.55 -14.03 4.52
C GLU A 541 29.48 -15.05 4.96
N PRO A 542 29.76 -16.37 4.92
CA PRO A 542 28.85 -17.37 5.46
C PRO A 542 28.66 -17.14 6.95
N VAL A 543 27.40 -17.09 7.41
CA VAL A 543 27.12 -16.94 8.84
C VAL A 543 27.48 -18.26 9.53
N ASP A 544 28.40 -18.20 10.50
CA ASP A 544 28.72 -19.32 11.38
C ASP A 544 27.45 -19.76 12.13
N ILE A 545 27.08 -21.04 11.96
CA ILE A 545 25.84 -21.61 12.48
C ILE A 545 25.84 -21.54 14.01
N ASP A 546 26.96 -21.80 14.67
CA ASP A 546 27.04 -21.78 16.13
C ASP A 546 26.79 -20.36 16.66
N ASN A 547 27.42 -19.36 16.04
CA ASN A 547 27.22 -17.94 16.36
C ASN A 547 25.79 -17.46 16.05
N LEU A 548 25.15 -17.99 15.00
CA LEU A 548 23.75 -17.71 14.68
C LEU A 548 22.83 -18.27 15.77
N LEU A 549 22.97 -19.55 16.13
CA LEU A 549 22.12 -20.24 17.10
C LEU A 549 22.15 -19.58 18.49
N ASP A 550 23.30 -19.02 18.87
CA ASP A 550 23.50 -18.29 20.13
C ASP A 550 22.85 -16.90 20.13
N ASN A 551 22.79 -16.22 18.97
CA ASN A 551 22.29 -14.85 18.86
C ASN A 551 20.83 -14.72 18.39
N LEU A 552 20.14 -15.81 18.01
CA LEU A 552 18.74 -15.80 17.54
C LEU A 552 17.76 -15.08 18.49
N SER A 553 18.00 -15.11 19.80
CA SER A 553 17.17 -14.43 20.81
C SER A 553 17.29 -12.91 20.77
N THR A 554 18.39 -12.37 20.23
CA THR A 554 18.67 -10.93 20.14
C THR A 554 18.20 -10.31 18.81
N ARG A 555 17.78 -11.15 17.86
CA ARG A 555 17.37 -10.74 16.50
C ARG A 555 15.92 -11.14 16.17
N PRO A 556 14.92 -10.67 16.94
CA PRO A 556 13.53 -11.09 16.78
C PRO A 556 12.86 -10.64 15.47
N SER A 557 13.49 -9.79 14.65
CA SER A 557 12.92 -9.24 13.41
C SER A 557 13.73 -9.49 12.13
N GLU A 558 14.94 -10.06 12.21
CA GLU A 558 15.74 -10.35 11.01
C GLU A 558 15.13 -11.53 10.22
N THR A 559 15.00 -11.35 8.90
CA THR A 559 14.62 -12.44 7.98
C THR A 559 15.87 -13.23 7.59
N LEU A 560 15.94 -14.49 8.01
CA LEU A 560 17.03 -15.40 7.65
C LEU A 560 16.73 -16.09 6.33
N ARG A 561 17.75 -16.16 5.47
CA ARG A 561 17.66 -16.79 4.15
C ARG A 561 18.69 -17.91 4.02
N PHE A 562 18.20 -19.12 3.79
CA PHE A 562 18.97 -20.34 3.54
C PHE A 562 19.07 -20.56 2.03
N ARG A 563 20.27 -20.49 1.47
CA ARG A 563 20.54 -20.93 0.10
C ARG A 563 20.72 -22.45 0.12
N LEU A 564 19.90 -23.18 -0.65
CA LEU A 564 19.93 -24.64 -0.72
C LEU A 564 20.54 -25.11 -2.04
N GLU A 565 21.41 -26.10 -1.97
CA GLU A 565 22.06 -26.69 -3.15
C GLU A 565 21.51 -28.08 -3.43
N TRP A 566 20.84 -28.23 -4.57
CA TRP A 566 20.20 -29.48 -4.97
C TRP A 566 21.00 -30.21 -6.07
N SER A 567 20.94 -31.53 -6.08
CA SER A 567 21.46 -32.35 -7.16
C SER A 567 20.51 -33.44 -7.58
N PHE A 568 20.20 -33.45 -8.86
CA PHE A 568 19.29 -34.40 -9.47
C PHE A 568 20.10 -35.42 -10.30
N PRO A 569 19.74 -36.71 -10.29
CA PRO A 569 20.29 -37.67 -11.23
C PRO A 569 19.95 -37.23 -12.65
N THR A 570 20.93 -37.16 -13.54
CA THR A 570 20.68 -37.05 -14.99
C THR A 570 20.13 -38.39 -15.46
N TYR A 571 18.86 -38.42 -15.87
CA TYR A 571 18.32 -39.56 -16.60
C TYR A 571 18.70 -39.36 -18.07
N ASP A 572 19.73 -40.09 -18.52
CA ASP A 572 20.08 -40.24 -19.95
C ASP A 572 19.06 -41.10 -20.70
#